data_AF-A0A0G3FY75-F1
#
_entry.id   AF-A0A0G3FY75-F1
#
_cell.length_a   1.000
_cell.length_b   1.000
_cell.length_c   1.000
_cell.angle_alpha   90.00
_cell.angle_beta   90.00
_cell.angle_gamma   90.00
#
_symmetry.space_group_name_H-M   'P 1'
#
loop_
_entity.id
_entity.type
_entity.pdbx_description
1 polymer ?
#
loop_
_entity_poly.entity_id
_entity_poly.type
_entity_poly.pdbx_seq_one_letter_code
_entity_poly.pdbx_strand_id
1 'polypeptide(L)'
;MEAGFLEGKAGPVFHVLHLPDGPSIRGAVLFVPPLAEELNKSRRMVSLQARRLAQAGYAVLIPDLYGCGDSGGDFGDADWDLWLDDLARCSEHLETRCPAPFMVWGVRAGCLLAGDFLAMRAHPAAAAIYWAPVTNGEQHLTQFLRLRMAAGLMGGQKEGTAQLRAQLDAGEPLEVAGYSLAPGLAARLAAARLQRPHAEAIEWFEVAAQDTAPLPPASERLIERWREEGAAVTATVVAGDAFWSTQDIVEVPQLLEATMQRLEALP
;
A
#
# COMPACT_ATOMS: atom_id res chain seq x y z
N MET A 1 -12.84 11.66 -13.40
CA MET A 1 -11.72 10.70 -13.39
C MET A 1 -10.85 11.01 -14.59
N GLU A 2 -9.57 11.27 -14.36
CA GLU A 2 -8.57 11.65 -15.36
C GLU A 2 -7.41 10.67 -15.27
N ALA A 3 -6.84 10.26 -16.41
CA ALA A 3 -5.63 9.44 -16.45
C ALA A 3 -4.49 10.27 -17.07
N GLY A 4 -3.28 10.07 -16.60
CA GLY A 4 -2.13 10.85 -17.05
C GLY A 4 -0.80 10.21 -16.68
N PHE A 5 0.28 10.86 -17.11
CA PHE A 5 1.64 10.49 -16.77
C PHE A 5 2.37 11.68 -16.16
N LEU A 6 3.14 11.42 -15.12
CA LEU A 6 4.14 12.35 -14.59
C LEU A 6 5.52 11.93 -15.09
N GLU A 7 6.44 12.89 -15.22
CA GLU A 7 7.85 12.58 -15.46
C GLU A 7 8.46 12.02 -14.17
N GLY A 8 8.73 10.72 -14.13
CA GLY A 8 9.48 10.07 -13.05
C GLY A 8 10.97 10.06 -13.31
N LYS A 9 11.75 9.71 -12.28
CA LYS A 9 13.23 9.73 -12.34
C LYS A 9 13.83 8.69 -13.28
N ALA A 10 13.22 7.51 -13.37
CA ALA A 10 13.67 6.41 -14.22
C ALA A 10 12.78 6.19 -15.46
N GLY A 11 11.56 6.74 -15.45
CA GLY A 11 10.60 6.63 -16.54
C GLY A 11 9.27 7.31 -16.20
N PRO A 12 8.29 7.31 -17.12
CA PRO A 12 6.99 7.91 -16.88
C PRO A 12 6.22 7.17 -15.77
N VAL A 13 5.52 7.92 -14.92
CA VAL A 13 4.68 7.41 -13.83
C VAL A 13 3.22 7.63 -14.20
N PHE A 14 2.52 6.55 -14.53
CA PHE A 14 1.09 6.57 -14.78
C PHE A 14 0.30 6.83 -13.49
N HIS A 15 -0.77 7.59 -13.61
CA HIS A 15 -1.72 7.76 -12.52
C HIS A 15 -3.16 7.94 -13.02
N VAL A 16 -4.10 7.59 -12.14
CA VAL A 16 -5.51 7.95 -12.26
C VAL A 16 -5.88 8.91 -11.13
N LEU A 17 -6.43 10.06 -11.50
CA LEU A 17 -6.94 11.07 -10.58
C LEU A 17 -8.47 11.06 -10.57
N HIS A 18 -9.05 10.74 -9.42
CA HIS A 18 -10.46 10.93 -9.14
C HIS A 18 -10.66 12.31 -8.51
N LEU A 19 -11.29 13.21 -9.24
CA LEU A 19 -11.70 14.52 -8.73
C LEU A 19 -13.12 14.45 -8.17
N PRO A 20 -13.43 15.19 -7.09
CA PRO A 20 -14.80 15.35 -6.62
C PRO A 20 -15.60 16.24 -7.58
N ASP A 21 -16.91 16.04 -7.64
CA ASP A 21 -17.82 16.84 -8.49
C ASP A 21 -18.18 18.20 -7.87
N GLY A 22 -17.87 18.42 -6.58
CA GLY A 22 -18.23 19.62 -5.81
C GLY A 22 -17.19 20.74 -5.86
N PRO A 23 -17.57 21.97 -5.45
CA PRO A 23 -16.70 23.16 -5.53
C PRO A 23 -15.57 23.18 -4.50
N SER A 24 -15.62 22.35 -3.46
CA SER A 24 -14.66 22.30 -2.36
C SER A 24 -14.10 20.89 -2.20
N ILE A 25 -12.77 20.78 -2.16
CA ILE A 25 -12.06 19.51 -1.92
C ILE A 25 -11.82 19.38 -0.42
N ARG A 26 -12.39 18.33 0.20
CA ARG A 26 -12.25 18.05 1.64
C ARG A 26 -10.87 17.53 2.03
N GLY A 27 -10.22 16.82 1.11
CA GLY A 27 -8.90 16.26 1.31
C GLY A 27 -8.33 15.70 0.02
N ALA A 28 -7.02 15.58 -0.02
CA ALA A 28 -6.26 15.07 -1.14
C ALA A 28 -5.57 13.77 -0.73
N VAL A 29 -6.05 12.64 -1.24
CA VAL A 29 -5.63 11.29 -0.86
C VAL A 29 -4.67 10.72 -1.90
N LEU A 30 -3.44 10.44 -1.49
CA LEU A 30 -2.48 9.67 -2.29
C LEU A 30 -2.56 8.19 -1.92
N PHE A 31 -2.89 7.34 -2.88
CA PHE A 31 -2.86 5.89 -2.70
C PHE A 31 -1.44 5.33 -2.84
N VAL A 32 -1.08 4.39 -1.97
CA VAL A 32 0.20 3.67 -2.01
C VAL A 32 -0.06 2.17 -2.23
N PRO A 33 0.31 1.62 -3.41
CA PRO A 33 -0.06 0.27 -3.81
C PRO A 33 0.62 -0.83 -3.00
N PRO A 34 -0.02 -2.01 -2.87
CA PRO A 34 0.66 -3.21 -2.39
C PRO A 34 1.58 -3.80 -3.47
N LEU A 35 2.29 -4.88 -3.15
CA LEU A 35 3.31 -5.47 -4.01
C LEU A 35 2.74 -6.51 -4.98
N ALA A 36 3.30 -6.56 -6.19
CA ALA A 36 3.14 -7.66 -7.15
C ALA A 36 1.68 -8.10 -7.32
N GLU A 37 1.36 -9.39 -7.16
CA GLU A 37 0.00 -9.89 -7.38
C GLU A 37 -1.04 -9.28 -6.41
N GLU A 38 -0.63 -8.86 -5.21
CA GLU A 38 -1.55 -8.16 -4.30
C GLU A 38 -2.05 -6.84 -4.92
N LEU A 39 -1.26 -6.18 -5.79
CA LEU A 39 -1.69 -4.99 -6.53
C LEU A 39 -2.86 -5.31 -7.44
N ASN A 40 -2.71 -6.33 -8.30
CA ASN A 40 -3.74 -6.73 -9.24
C ASN A 40 -5.03 -7.16 -8.53
N LYS A 41 -4.91 -7.92 -7.45
CA LYS A 41 -6.04 -8.35 -6.62
C LYS A 41 -6.76 -7.17 -5.95
N SER A 42 -6.02 -6.12 -5.59
CA SER A 42 -6.56 -4.95 -4.91
C SER A 42 -7.22 -3.92 -5.84
N ARG A 43 -6.94 -3.92 -7.16
CA ARG A 43 -7.41 -2.88 -8.10
C ARG A 43 -8.92 -2.64 -8.02
N ARG A 44 -9.72 -3.69 -7.90
CA ARG A 44 -11.19 -3.60 -7.82
C ARG A 44 -11.63 -2.86 -6.55
N MET A 45 -11.13 -3.29 -5.40
CA MET A 45 -11.42 -2.65 -4.10
C MET A 45 -10.95 -1.20 -4.06
N VAL A 46 -9.77 -0.94 -4.60
CA VAL A 46 -9.18 0.41 -4.63
C VAL A 46 -10.01 1.36 -5.49
N SER A 47 -10.39 0.92 -6.70
CA SER A 47 -11.25 1.70 -7.60
C SER A 47 -12.62 2.01 -6.98
N LEU A 48 -13.21 1.04 -6.29
CA LEU A 48 -14.49 1.22 -5.59
C LEU A 48 -14.40 2.26 -4.47
N GLN A 49 -13.33 2.24 -3.69
CA GLN A 49 -13.14 3.22 -2.62
C GLN A 49 -12.82 4.60 -3.16
N ALA A 50 -11.94 4.73 -4.17
CA ALA A 50 -11.61 6.02 -4.77
C ALA A 50 -12.84 6.72 -5.36
N ARG A 51 -13.78 5.96 -5.95
CA ARG A 51 -15.08 6.50 -6.40
C ARG A 51 -15.94 7.00 -5.25
N ARG A 52 -16.02 6.27 -4.13
CA ARG A 52 -16.77 6.71 -2.92
C ARG A 52 -16.15 7.96 -2.30
N LEU A 53 -14.82 8.00 -2.21
CA LEU A 53 -14.07 9.15 -1.72
C LEU A 53 -14.32 10.39 -2.60
N ALA A 54 -14.25 10.25 -3.92
CA ALA A 54 -14.54 11.34 -4.85
C ALA A 54 -15.98 11.86 -4.72
N GLN A 55 -16.96 10.96 -4.60
CA GLN A 55 -18.35 11.32 -4.34
C GLN A 55 -18.54 12.05 -3.00
N ALA A 56 -17.69 11.75 -2.02
CA ALA A 56 -17.70 12.39 -0.70
C ALA A 56 -16.86 13.67 -0.60
N GLY A 57 -16.27 14.14 -1.70
CA GLY A 57 -15.53 15.41 -1.76
C GLY A 57 -14.01 15.29 -1.68
N TYR A 58 -13.43 14.09 -1.77
CA TYR A 58 -11.97 13.88 -1.73
C TYR A 58 -11.38 13.75 -3.13
N ALA A 59 -10.27 14.41 -3.40
CA ALA A 59 -9.45 14.10 -4.56
C ALA A 59 -8.61 12.85 -4.25
N VAL A 60 -8.55 11.87 -5.16
CA VAL A 60 -7.79 10.62 -4.95
C VAL A 60 -6.89 10.36 -6.13
N LEU A 61 -5.58 10.30 -5.90
CA LEU A 61 -4.59 9.92 -6.90
C LEU A 61 -4.12 8.49 -6.66
N ILE A 62 -4.29 7.65 -7.68
CA ILE A 62 -3.84 6.24 -7.71
C ILE A 62 -2.71 6.14 -8.73
N PRO A 63 -1.44 6.05 -8.29
CA PRO A 63 -0.32 5.82 -9.19
C PRO A 63 -0.13 4.32 -9.44
N ASP A 64 0.37 3.99 -10.63
CA ASP A 64 1.20 2.81 -10.78
C ASP A 64 2.66 3.28 -10.58
N LEU A 65 3.42 2.68 -9.67
CA LEU A 65 4.82 3.07 -9.44
C LEU A 65 5.75 2.51 -10.53
N TYR A 66 6.96 3.04 -10.69
CA TYR A 66 7.92 2.55 -11.69
C TYR A 66 8.12 1.02 -11.58
N GLY A 67 8.11 0.34 -12.73
CA GLY A 67 8.12 -1.13 -12.83
C GLY A 67 6.77 -1.81 -12.55
N CYS A 68 5.68 -1.05 -12.37
CA CYS A 68 4.35 -1.59 -12.11
C CYS A 68 3.32 -1.05 -13.10
N GLY A 69 2.30 -1.86 -13.40
CA GLY A 69 1.12 -1.43 -14.16
C GLY A 69 1.45 -0.77 -15.50
N ASP A 70 0.90 0.41 -15.73
CA ASP A 70 1.10 1.18 -16.98
C ASP A 70 2.30 2.16 -16.92
N SER A 71 3.05 2.19 -15.81
CA SER A 71 4.27 3.00 -15.67
C SER A 71 5.45 2.39 -16.43
N GLY A 72 6.50 3.19 -16.63
CA GLY A 72 7.72 2.72 -17.29
C GLY A 72 8.46 1.63 -16.49
N GLY A 73 9.25 0.83 -17.19
CA GLY A 73 10.05 -0.26 -16.63
C GLY A 73 9.26 -1.55 -16.38
N ASP A 74 9.97 -2.62 -16.04
CA ASP A 74 9.38 -3.88 -15.59
C ASP A 74 9.55 -4.05 -14.07
N PHE A 75 8.84 -5.01 -13.45
CA PHE A 75 8.94 -5.22 -12.00
C PHE A 75 10.37 -5.59 -11.52
N GLY A 76 11.17 -6.17 -12.41
CA GLY A 76 12.60 -6.43 -12.16
C GLY A 76 13.47 -5.17 -12.11
N ASP A 77 12.97 -4.03 -12.62
CA ASP A 77 13.62 -2.73 -12.54
C ASP A 77 13.13 -1.90 -11.35
N ALA A 78 12.12 -2.40 -10.62
CA ALA A 78 11.55 -1.69 -9.49
C ALA A 78 12.56 -1.57 -8.34
N ASP A 79 12.58 -0.39 -7.72
CA ASP A 79 13.45 -0.07 -6.60
C ASP A 79 12.67 0.75 -5.56
N TRP A 80 12.97 0.50 -4.28
CA TRP A 80 12.26 1.15 -3.18
C TRP A 80 12.43 2.67 -3.19
N ASP A 81 13.63 3.16 -3.52
CA ASP A 81 13.92 4.60 -3.49
C ASP A 81 13.37 5.28 -4.77
N LEU A 82 13.25 4.56 -5.88
CA LEU A 82 12.48 5.04 -7.04
C LEU A 82 11.00 5.18 -6.70
N TRP A 83 10.41 4.21 -6.00
CA TRP A 83 9.02 4.29 -5.56
C TRP A 83 8.75 5.45 -4.61
N LEU A 84 9.70 5.74 -3.71
CA LEU A 84 9.64 6.91 -2.84
C LEU A 84 9.68 8.24 -3.63
N ASP A 85 10.50 8.31 -4.67
CA ASP A 85 10.57 9.47 -5.59
C ASP A 85 9.25 9.64 -6.39
N ASP A 86 8.68 8.55 -6.89
CA ASP A 86 7.39 8.54 -7.58
C ASP A 86 6.26 9.05 -6.68
N LEU A 87 6.21 8.60 -5.42
CA LEU A 87 5.22 9.07 -4.44
C LEU A 87 5.39 10.56 -4.13
N ALA A 88 6.64 11.05 -4.03
CA ALA A 88 6.89 12.48 -3.85
C ALA A 88 6.34 13.30 -5.02
N ARG A 89 6.62 12.90 -6.27
CA ARG A 89 6.09 13.56 -7.47
C ARG A 89 4.56 13.51 -7.53
N CYS A 90 3.97 12.36 -7.21
CA CYS A 90 2.52 12.22 -7.15
C CYS A 90 1.90 13.12 -6.08
N SER A 91 2.54 13.24 -4.91
CA SER A 91 2.07 14.14 -3.86
C SER A 91 2.16 15.61 -4.27
N GLU A 92 3.26 16.05 -4.87
CA GLU A 92 3.41 17.42 -5.38
C GLU A 92 2.38 17.74 -6.47
N HIS A 93 2.16 16.82 -7.41
CA HIS A 93 1.14 16.96 -8.45
C HIS A 93 -0.27 17.08 -7.85
N LEU A 94 -0.59 16.21 -6.89
CA LEU A 94 -1.88 16.18 -6.24
C LEU A 94 -2.13 17.44 -5.41
N GLU A 95 -1.17 17.86 -4.59
CA GLU A 95 -1.27 19.05 -3.74
C GLU A 95 -1.35 20.35 -4.57
N THR A 96 -0.67 20.41 -5.71
CA THR A 96 -0.77 21.52 -6.67
C THR A 96 -2.15 21.60 -7.32
N ARG A 97 -2.69 20.46 -7.74
CA ARG A 97 -4.01 20.38 -8.39
C ARG A 97 -5.16 20.57 -7.40
N CYS A 98 -5.00 20.09 -6.17
CA CYS A 98 -6.04 19.94 -5.18
C CYS A 98 -5.52 20.46 -3.81
N PRO A 99 -5.44 21.79 -3.60
CA PRO A 99 -4.97 22.36 -2.35
C PRO A 99 -5.97 22.10 -1.23
N ALA A 100 -5.77 20.99 -0.51
CA ALA A 100 -6.61 20.47 0.57
C ALA A 100 -5.75 19.69 1.57
N PRO A 101 -6.26 19.33 2.76
CA PRO A 101 -5.54 18.47 3.70
C PRO A 101 -5.02 17.19 3.02
N PHE A 102 -3.70 16.99 3.05
CA PHE A 102 -3.06 15.84 2.42
C PHE A 102 -3.22 14.58 3.27
N MET A 103 -3.57 13.48 2.63
CA MET A 103 -3.81 12.19 3.26
C MET A 103 -3.09 11.10 2.47
N VAL A 104 -2.66 10.04 3.15
CA VAL A 104 -2.08 8.86 2.52
C VAL A 104 -2.95 7.65 2.80
N TRP A 105 -3.15 6.81 1.79
CA TRP A 105 -3.88 5.57 1.91
C TRP A 105 -3.05 4.40 1.39
N GLY A 106 -2.53 3.58 2.30
CA GLY A 106 -1.72 2.41 2.00
C GLY A 106 -2.52 1.11 2.13
N VAL A 107 -2.13 0.12 1.33
CA VAL A 107 -2.65 -1.26 1.39
C VAL A 107 -1.48 -2.22 1.57
N ARG A 108 -1.58 -3.17 2.52
CA ARG A 108 -0.59 -4.24 2.74
C ARG A 108 0.85 -3.70 2.88
N ALA A 109 1.79 -4.14 2.04
CA ALA A 109 3.16 -3.67 2.02
C ALA A 109 3.30 -2.21 1.54
N GLY A 110 2.31 -1.68 0.82
CA GLY A 110 2.20 -0.26 0.54
C GLY A 110 2.13 0.59 1.81
N CYS A 111 1.67 0.04 2.94
CA CYS A 111 1.72 0.74 4.23
C CYS A 111 3.14 0.94 4.75
N LEU A 112 4.06 -0.01 4.49
CA LEU A 112 5.48 0.15 4.84
C LEU A 112 6.08 1.31 4.05
N LEU A 113 5.86 1.31 2.73
CA LEU A 113 6.33 2.36 1.83
C LEU A 113 5.70 3.73 2.17
N ALA A 114 4.41 3.75 2.50
CA ALA A 114 3.70 4.94 2.98
C ALA A 114 4.32 5.49 4.27
N GLY A 115 4.72 4.63 5.21
CA GLY A 115 5.41 5.02 6.43
C GLY A 115 6.75 5.70 6.15
N ASP A 116 7.58 5.10 5.29
CA ASP A 116 8.86 5.67 4.87
C ASP A 116 8.66 7.00 4.12
N PHE A 117 7.68 7.06 3.23
CA PHE A 117 7.30 8.27 2.50
C PHE A 117 6.88 9.40 3.45
N LEU A 118 5.98 9.14 4.39
CA LEU A 118 5.52 10.13 5.36
C LEU A 118 6.65 10.60 6.29
N ALA A 119 7.62 9.74 6.63
CA ALA A 119 8.76 10.11 7.45
C ALA A 119 9.70 11.12 6.77
N MET A 120 9.72 11.19 5.44
CA MET A 120 10.53 12.15 4.68
C MET A 120 9.81 13.49 4.44
N ARG A 121 8.50 13.56 4.69
CA ARG A 121 7.73 14.79 4.46
C ARG A 121 8.01 15.83 5.53
N ALA A 122 8.11 17.10 5.11
CA ALA A 122 8.33 18.23 5.99
C ALA A 122 7.12 18.53 6.91
N HIS A 123 5.91 18.29 6.40
CA HIS A 123 4.66 18.54 7.12
C HIS A 123 3.91 17.21 7.35
N PRO A 124 3.22 17.07 8.51
CA PRO A 124 2.39 15.90 8.75
C PRO A 124 1.27 15.80 7.73
N ALA A 125 0.89 14.57 7.38
CA ALA A 125 -0.38 14.35 6.70
C ALA A 125 -1.55 14.56 7.68
N ALA A 126 -2.70 15.00 7.18
CA ALA A 126 -3.92 15.05 7.97
C ALA A 126 -4.37 13.65 8.42
N ALA A 127 -4.18 12.64 7.57
CA ALA A 127 -4.47 11.25 7.92
C ALA A 127 -3.57 10.24 7.20
N ALA A 128 -3.25 9.15 7.89
CA ALA A 128 -2.73 7.92 7.30
C ALA A 128 -3.79 6.80 7.43
N ILE A 129 -4.24 6.29 6.29
CA ILE A 129 -5.29 5.26 6.18
C ILE A 129 -4.59 3.96 5.78
N TYR A 130 -4.67 2.94 6.63
CA TYR A 130 -3.99 1.66 6.41
C TYR A 130 -4.97 0.51 6.32
N TRP A 131 -4.97 -0.17 5.17
CA TRP A 131 -5.78 -1.37 4.95
C TRP A 131 -4.90 -2.62 5.06
N ALA A 132 -5.24 -3.47 6.03
CA ALA A 132 -4.57 -4.73 6.36
C ALA A 132 -3.02 -4.60 6.34
N PRO A 133 -2.44 -3.60 7.02
CA PRO A 133 -1.03 -3.24 6.85
C PRO A 133 -0.08 -4.40 7.16
N VAL A 134 0.95 -4.52 6.33
CA VAL A 134 2.11 -5.34 6.67
C VAL A 134 2.96 -4.55 7.66
N THR A 135 3.28 -5.14 8.81
CA THR A 135 4.10 -4.49 9.85
C THR A 135 5.58 -4.84 9.79
N ASN A 136 5.91 -5.98 9.16
CA ASN A 136 7.26 -6.50 9.05
C ASN A 136 7.52 -6.99 7.61
N GLY A 137 8.35 -6.27 6.86
CA GLY A 137 8.62 -6.58 5.48
C GLY A 137 9.47 -7.85 5.27
N GLU A 138 10.28 -8.26 6.24
CA GLU A 138 11.02 -9.54 6.18
C GLU A 138 10.08 -10.75 6.22
N GLN A 139 9.08 -10.70 7.11
CA GLN A 139 8.06 -11.73 7.18
C GLN A 139 7.22 -11.76 5.91
N HIS A 140 6.88 -10.60 5.36
CA HIS A 140 6.14 -10.50 4.10
C HIS A 140 6.94 -11.01 2.90
N LEU A 141 8.22 -10.66 2.78
CA LEU A 141 9.10 -11.19 1.76
C LEU A 141 9.22 -12.72 1.87
N THR A 142 9.33 -13.26 3.08
CA THR A 142 9.34 -14.71 3.30
C THR A 142 8.03 -15.36 2.81
N GLN A 143 6.88 -14.72 3.04
CA GLN A 143 5.59 -15.18 2.51
C GLN A 143 5.56 -15.14 0.98
N PHE A 144 6.06 -14.07 0.37
CA PHE A 144 6.15 -13.94 -1.08
C PHE A 144 7.02 -15.04 -1.70
N LEU A 145 8.22 -15.30 -1.15
CA LEU A 145 9.11 -16.36 -1.61
C LEU A 145 8.50 -17.77 -1.51
N ARG A 146 7.57 -18.00 -0.56
CA ARG A 146 6.87 -19.29 -0.46
C ARG A 146 5.93 -19.56 -1.64
N LEU A 147 5.47 -18.54 -2.35
CA LEU A 147 4.67 -18.72 -3.57
C LEU A 147 5.49 -19.46 -4.64
N ARG A 148 6.77 -19.15 -4.80
CA ARG A 148 7.69 -19.89 -5.68
C ARG A 148 7.85 -21.34 -5.25
N MET A 149 8.02 -21.58 -3.94
CA MET A 149 8.15 -22.95 -3.42
C MET A 149 6.92 -23.80 -3.72
N ALA A 150 5.72 -23.26 -3.54
CA ALA A 150 4.48 -23.96 -3.83
C ALA A 150 4.37 -24.36 -5.31
N ALA A 151 4.76 -23.46 -6.23
CA ALA A 151 4.84 -23.76 -7.66
C ALA A 151 5.95 -24.79 -7.98
N GLY A 152 7.12 -24.69 -7.36
CA GLY A 152 8.27 -25.58 -7.57
C GLY A 152 8.04 -27.02 -7.08
N LEU A 153 7.26 -27.21 -6.01
CA LEU A 153 6.86 -28.53 -5.52
C LEU A 153 5.99 -29.29 -6.53
N MET A 154 5.16 -28.59 -7.31
CA MET A 154 4.42 -29.19 -8.43
C MET A 154 5.34 -29.59 -9.60
N GLY A 155 6.51 -28.94 -9.73
CA GLY A 155 7.52 -29.21 -10.76
C GLY A 155 8.70 -30.10 -10.32
N GLY A 156 8.72 -30.60 -9.08
CA GLY A 156 9.78 -31.49 -8.57
C GLY A 156 11.05 -30.79 -8.05
N GLN A 157 11.07 -29.47 -7.95
CA GLN A 157 12.19 -28.71 -7.36
C GLN A 157 11.99 -28.52 -5.84
N LYS A 158 13.06 -28.73 -5.05
CA LYS A 158 13.07 -28.50 -3.60
C LYS A 158 14.01 -27.34 -3.25
N GLU A 159 13.60 -26.12 -3.54
CA GLU A 159 14.25 -24.91 -3.03
C GLU A 159 13.58 -24.47 -1.73
N GLY A 160 14.37 -24.08 -0.72
CA GLY A 160 13.86 -23.50 0.54
C GLY A 160 13.97 -21.98 0.55
N THR A 161 13.14 -21.28 1.35
CA THR A 161 13.20 -19.81 1.45
C THR A 161 14.56 -19.28 1.86
N ALA A 162 15.33 -20.02 2.67
CA ALA A 162 16.69 -19.63 3.05
C ALA A 162 17.66 -19.64 1.86
N GLN A 163 17.52 -20.59 0.94
CA GLN A 163 18.33 -20.67 -0.28
C GLN A 163 17.96 -19.55 -1.26
N LEU A 164 16.66 -19.30 -1.44
CA LEU A 164 16.18 -18.16 -2.24
C LEU A 164 16.69 -16.85 -1.66
N ARG A 165 16.69 -16.72 -0.33
CA ARG A 165 17.22 -15.52 0.31
C ARG A 165 18.71 -15.35 0.04
N ALA A 166 19.50 -16.42 0.13
CA ALA A 166 20.92 -16.37 -0.17
C ALA A 166 21.21 -15.96 -1.62
N GLN A 167 20.37 -16.35 -2.60
CA GLN A 167 20.49 -15.90 -4.00
C GLN A 167 20.28 -14.39 -4.13
N LEU A 168 19.22 -13.86 -3.50
CA LEU A 168 18.98 -12.41 -3.46
C LEU A 168 20.13 -11.66 -2.79
N ASP A 169 20.64 -12.17 -1.65
CA ASP A 169 21.76 -11.57 -0.94
C ASP A 169 23.07 -11.64 -1.77
N ALA A 170 23.19 -12.60 -2.70
CA ALA A 170 24.29 -12.70 -3.67
C ALA A 170 24.11 -11.79 -4.90
N GLY A 171 23.01 -11.03 -4.98
CA GLY A 171 22.72 -10.13 -6.09
C GLY A 171 22.04 -10.80 -7.28
N GLU A 172 21.50 -12.00 -7.11
CA GLU A 172 20.76 -12.72 -8.16
C GLU A 172 19.27 -12.39 -8.10
N PRO A 173 18.66 -11.85 -9.18
CA PRO A 173 17.22 -11.61 -9.22
C PRO A 173 16.44 -12.93 -9.24
N LEU A 174 15.24 -12.92 -8.66
CA LEU A 174 14.40 -14.13 -8.54
C LEU A 174 13.02 -13.96 -9.16
N GLU A 175 12.67 -14.89 -10.05
CA GLU A 175 11.27 -15.06 -10.45
C GLU A 175 10.44 -15.67 -9.33
N VAL A 176 9.37 -15.00 -8.93
CA VAL A 176 8.41 -15.42 -7.91
C VAL A 176 6.99 -15.14 -8.41
N ALA A 177 6.23 -16.20 -8.66
CA ALA A 177 4.84 -16.11 -9.11
C ALA A 177 4.64 -15.23 -10.37
N GLY A 178 5.60 -15.23 -11.30
CA GLY A 178 5.56 -14.43 -12.52
C GLY A 178 6.12 -13.01 -12.40
N TYR A 179 6.72 -12.67 -11.25
CA TYR A 179 7.36 -11.39 -11.01
C TYR A 179 8.86 -11.56 -10.78
N SER A 180 9.67 -10.81 -11.52
CA SER A 180 11.11 -10.73 -11.32
C SER A 180 11.43 -9.84 -10.13
N LEU A 181 11.83 -10.41 -9.00
CA LEU A 181 12.17 -9.66 -7.80
C LEU A 181 13.64 -9.25 -7.83
N ALA A 182 13.87 -7.94 -7.94
CA ALA A 182 15.20 -7.35 -7.85
C ALA A 182 15.83 -7.53 -6.45
N PRO A 183 17.13 -7.84 -6.34
CA PRO A 183 17.84 -7.94 -5.05
C PRO A 183 17.74 -6.68 -4.19
N GLY A 184 17.88 -5.50 -4.80
CA GLY A 184 17.80 -4.21 -4.12
C GLY A 184 16.43 -3.99 -3.46
N LEU A 185 15.35 -4.23 -4.22
CA LEU A 185 13.99 -4.16 -3.72
C LEU A 185 13.74 -5.16 -2.59
N ALA A 186 14.21 -6.41 -2.74
CA ALA A 186 14.07 -7.43 -1.71
C ALA A 186 14.81 -7.05 -0.41
N ALA A 187 16.01 -6.49 -0.52
CA ALA A 187 16.79 -6.04 0.63
C ALA A 187 16.09 -4.89 1.38
N ARG A 188 15.59 -3.88 0.64
CA ARG A 188 14.84 -2.75 1.22
C ARG A 188 13.53 -3.21 1.88
N LEU A 189 12.75 -4.05 1.20
CA LEU A 189 11.54 -4.65 1.78
C LEU A 189 11.86 -5.44 3.05
N ALA A 190 12.92 -6.24 3.07
CA ALA A 190 13.29 -7.02 4.25
C ALA A 190 13.66 -6.13 5.45
N ALA A 191 14.31 -5.00 5.20
CA ALA A 191 14.66 -4.04 6.24
C ALA A 191 13.46 -3.22 6.73
N ALA A 192 12.42 -3.07 5.89
CA ALA A 192 11.26 -2.24 6.20
C ALA A 192 10.48 -2.76 7.43
N ARG A 193 10.16 -1.82 8.32
CA ARG A 193 9.32 -2.02 9.50
C ARG A 193 8.35 -0.86 9.57
N LEU A 194 7.08 -1.15 9.80
CA LEU A 194 6.06 -0.10 9.82
C LEU A 194 6.32 0.83 11.01
N GLN A 195 6.79 2.04 10.71
CA GLN A 195 7.00 3.11 11.69
C GLN A 195 5.71 3.88 11.90
N ARG A 196 5.65 4.62 13.02
CA ARG A 196 4.55 5.56 13.26
C ARG A 196 4.56 6.59 12.12
N PRO A 197 3.48 6.72 11.34
CA PRO A 197 3.42 7.74 10.29
C PRO A 197 3.46 9.13 10.89
N HIS A 198 4.11 10.06 10.20
CA HIS A 198 4.02 11.49 10.48
C HIS A 198 2.65 12.00 9.98
N ALA A 199 1.60 11.71 10.75
CA ALA A 199 0.22 12.08 10.45
C ALA A 199 -0.53 12.47 11.73
N GLU A 200 -1.53 13.35 11.58
CA GLU A 200 -2.38 13.80 12.68
C GLU A 200 -3.35 12.71 13.14
N ALA A 201 -3.99 12.00 12.20
CA ALA A 201 -4.85 10.85 12.46
C ALA A 201 -4.32 9.57 11.77
N ILE A 202 -4.52 8.43 12.41
CA ILE A 202 -4.17 7.11 11.87
C ILE A 202 -5.41 6.22 11.90
N GLU A 203 -5.89 5.85 10.72
CA GLU A 203 -7.06 5.02 10.52
C GLU A 203 -6.61 3.62 10.05
N TRP A 204 -6.65 2.66 10.98
CA TRP A 204 -6.16 1.30 10.78
C TRP A 204 -7.32 0.34 10.56
N PHE A 205 -7.27 -0.44 9.49
CA PHE A 205 -8.29 -1.43 9.16
C PHE A 205 -7.67 -2.82 9.02
N GLU A 206 -8.27 -3.81 9.68
CA GLU A 206 -7.98 -5.23 9.45
C GLU A 206 -9.18 -5.91 8.80
N VAL A 207 -8.92 -6.87 7.92
CA VAL A 207 -9.95 -7.73 7.33
C VAL A 207 -9.80 -9.13 7.94
N ALA A 208 -10.86 -9.63 8.56
CA ALA A 208 -10.90 -10.94 9.21
C ALA A 208 -12.18 -11.68 8.83
N ALA A 209 -12.23 -12.99 9.09
CA ALA A 209 -13.41 -13.80 8.77
C ALA A 209 -14.68 -13.34 9.51
N GLN A 210 -14.53 -12.66 10.65
CA GLN A 210 -15.61 -12.10 11.45
C GLN A 210 -15.19 -10.72 11.97
N ASP A 211 -16.11 -9.78 12.07
CA ASP A 211 -15.88 -8.41 12.57
C ASP A 211 -15.56 -8.36 14.07
N THR A 212 -15.97 -9.39 14.82
CA THR A 212 -15.64 -9.58 16.24
C THR A 212 -14.26 -10.20 16.48
N ALA A 213 -13.51 -10.52 15.42
CA ALA A 213 -12.17 -11.06 15.57
C ALA A 213 -11.24 -10.04 16.27
N PRO A 214 -10.35 -10.50 17.17
CA PRO A 214 -9.36 -9.61 17.75
C PRO A 214 -8.38 -9.13 16.67
N LEU A 215 -7.74 -7.98 16.93
CA LEU A 215 -6.62 -7.53 16.10
C LEU A 215 -5.51 -8.61 16.10
N PRO A 216 -4.77 -8.76 14.99
CA PRO A 216 -3.56 -9.57 15.00
C PRO A 216 -2.58 -9.09 16.09
N PRO A 217 -1.94 -9.97 16.87
CA PRO A 217 -1.06 -9.55 17.97
C PRO A 217 0.10 -8.64 17.58
N ALA A 218 0.55 -8.70 16.31
CA ALA A 218 1.55 -7.78 15.80
C ALA A 218 0.99 -6.37 15.58
N SER A 219 -0.23 -6.27 15.06
CA SER A 219 -0.96 -5.01 14.87
C SER A 219 -1.31 -4.38 16.22
N GLU A 220 -1.87 -5.16 17.15
CA GLU A 220 -2.26 -4.69 18.49
C GLU A 220 -1.09 -4.04 19.23
N ARG A 221 0.04 -4.75 19.36
CA ARG A 221 1.25 -4.21 20.02
C ARG A 221 1.78 -2.93 19.38
N LEU A 222 1.68 -2.83 18.05
CA LEU A 222 2.16 -1.65 17.33
C LEU A 222 1.24 -0.44 17.57
N ILE A 223 -0.08 -0.67 17.50
CA ILE A 223 -1.11 0.34 17.76
C ILE A 223 -1.03 0.84 19.20
N GLU A 224 -0.89 -0.06 20.18
CA GLU A 224 -0.73 0.29 21.59
C GLU A 224 0.48 1.18 21.82
N ARG A 225 1.64 0.77 21.28
CA ARG A 225 2.87 1.58 21.36
C ARG A 225 2.67 2.98 20.77
N TRP A 226 2.06 3.10 19.59
CA TRP A 226 1.82 4.42 18.99
C TRP A 226 0.86 5.28 19.79
N ARG A 227 -0.17 4.68 20.42
CA ARG A 227 -1.07 5.39 21.34
C ARG A 227 -0.33 5.87 22.59
N GLU A 228 0.56 5.07 23.16
CA GLU A 228 1.43 5.46 24.28
C GLU A 228 2.37 6.62 23.91
N GLU A 229 2.81 6.67 22.65
CA GLU A 229 3.57 7.79 22.08
C GLU A 229 2.69 9.01 21.73
N GLY A 230 1.38 8.96 22.00
CA GLY A 230 0.44 10.06 21.79
C GLY A 230 -0.15 10.15 20.37
N ALA A 231 -0.06 9.09 19.56
CA ALA A 231 -0.69 9.06 18.24
C ALA A 231 -2.20 8.83 18.33
N ALA A 232 -2.98 9.55 17.53
CA ALA A 232 -4.42 9.33 17.39
C ALA A 232 -4.69 8.14 16.45
N VAL A 233 -4.62 6.91 16.99
CA VAL A 233 -4.87 5.68 16.22
C VAL A 233 -6.26 5.12 16.51
N THR A 234 -7.09 5.04 15.47
CA THR A 234 -8.34 4.27 15.51
C THR A 234 -8.17 2.99 14.70
N ALA A 235 -8.49 1.85 15.31
CA ALA A 235 -8.37 0.54 14.69
C ALA A 235 -9.76 -0.09 14.54
N THR A 236 -10.05 -0.59 13.34
CA THR A 236 -11.33 -1.20 12.98
C THR A 236 -11.07 -2.57 12.35
N VAL A 237 -11.74 -3.61 12.85
CA VAL A 237 -11.75 -4.94 12.21
C VAL A 237 -13.07 -5.08 11.46
N VAL A 238 -13.01 -5.52 10.20
CA VAL A 238 -14.19 -5.76 9.38
C VAL A 238 -14.25 -7.21 8.92
N ALA A 239 -15.46 -7.75 8.82
CA ALA A 239 -15.70 -9.06 8.26
C ALA A 239 -15.47 -9.06 6.75
N GLY A 240 -14.69 -10.01 6.24
CA GLY A 240 -14.47 -10.21 4.81
C GLY A 240 -13.35 -11.19 4.51
N ASP A 241 -13.25 -11.56 3.24
CA ASP A 241 -12.12 -12.34 2.74
C ASP A 241 -10.90 -11.43 2.52
N ALA A 242 -9.71 -11.99 2.69
CA ALA A 242 -8.44 -11.34 2.41
C ALA A 242 -8.26 -11.09 0.90
N PHE A 243 -8.96 -10.06 0.38
CA PHE A 243 -9.14 -9.79 -1.06
C PHE A 243 -7.84 -9.68 -1.86
N TRP A 244 -6.72 -9.41 -1.20
CA TRP A 244 -5.38 -9.35 -1.79
C TRP A 244 -4.77 -10.74 -2.07
N SER A 245 -5.37 -11.83 -1.58
CA SER A 245 -4.83 -13.19 -1.62
C SER A 245 -5.81 -14.26 -2.10
N THR A 246 -7.04 -13.88 -2.44
CA THR A 246 -8.07 -14.81 -2.94
C THR A 246 -7.80 -15.25 -4.37
N GLN A 247 -8.28 -16.45 -4.73
CA GLN A 247 -8.16 -16.98 -6.09
C GLN A 247 -8.91 -16.09 -7.09
N ASP A 248 -10.14 -15.69 -6.76
CA ASP A 248 -10.95 -14.76 -7.54
C ASP A 248 -10.87 -13.35 -6.98
N ILE A 249 -11.27 -12.35 -7.78
CA ILE A 249 -11.43 -10.99 -7.30
C ILE A 249 -12.68 -10.94 -6.42
N VAL A 250 -12.49 -10.57 -5.15
CA VAL A 250 -13.58 -10.42 -4.18
C VAL A 250 -13.66 -8.98 -3.69
N GLU A 251 -14.84 -8.60 -3.20
CA GLU A 251 -15.10 -7.28 -2.62
C GLU A 251 -15.37 -7.44 -1.12
N VAL A 252 -14.97 -6.44 -0.33
CA VAL A 252 -15.26 -6.35 1.11
C VAL A 252 -16.05 -5.06 1.37
N PRO A 253 -17.37 -5.04 1.18
CA PRO A 253 -18.18 -3.83 1.32
C PRO A 253 -18.03 -3.13 2.67
N GLN A 254 -17.89 -3.90 3.75
CA GLN A 254 -17.71 -3.41 5.12
C GLN A 254 -16.42 -2.61 5.27
N LEU A 255 -15.35 -2.97 4.56
CA LEU A 255 -14.11 -2.18 4.55
C LEU A 255 -14.33 -0.82 3.90
N LEU A 256 -15.12 -0.77 2.83
CA LEU A 256 -15.43 0.46 2.11
C LEU A 256 -16.29 1.40 2.97
N GLU A 257 -17.31 0.84 3.62
CA GLU A 257 -18.20 1.57 4.54
C GLU A 257 -17.46 2.08 5.77
N ALA A 258 -16.68 1.22 6.43
CA ALA A 258 -15.90 1.60 7.60
C ALA A 258 -14.88 2.70 7.27
N THR A 259 -14.21 2.60 6.11
CA THR A 259 -13.29 3.65 5.65
C THR A 259 -14.01 4.98 5.51
N MET A 260 -15.17 5.02 4.84
CA MET A 260 -15.96 6.25 4.71
C MET A 260 -16.37 6.85 6.05
N GLN A 261 -16.89 6.03 6.97
CA GLN A 261 -17.31 6.48 8.30
C GLN A 261 -16.17 7.13 9.09
N ARG A 262 -14.97 6.53 9.02
CA ARG A 262 -13.79 7.07 9.70
C ARG A 262 -13.35 8.40 9.11
N LEU A 263 -13.30 8.52 7.79
CA LEU A 263 -12.89 9.77 7.13
C LEU A 263 -13.93 10.89 7.29
N GLU A 264 -15.23 10.56 7.35
CA GLU A 264 -16.27 11.56 7.61
C GLU A 264 -16.22 12.12 9.04
N ALA A 265 -15.65 11.36 9.97
CA ALA A 265 -15.46 11.76 11.36
C ALA A 265 -14.16 12.54 11.60
N LEU A 266 -13.29 12.69 10.60
CA LEU A 266 -12.11 13.55 10.70
C LEU A 266 -12.55 15.03 10.73
N PRO A 267 -11.86 15.87 11.52
CA PRO A 267 -12.19 17.28 11.69
C PRO A 267 -11.97 18.11 10.41
#